data_AF-A0A7K2JAV1-F1
#
_entry.id   AF-A0A7K2JAV1-F1
#
_cell.length_a   1.000
_cell.length_b   1.000
_cell.length_c   1.000
_cell.angle_alpha   90.00
_cell.angle_beta   90.00
_cell.angle_gamma   90.00
#
_symmetry.space_group_name_H-M   'P 1'
#
loop_
_entity.id
_entity.type
_entity.pdbx_description
1 polymer ?
#
loop_
_entity_poly.entity_id
_entity_poly.type
_entity_poly.pdbx_seq_one_letter_code
_entity_poly.pdbx_strand_id
1 'polypeptide(L)' 'RILTAHGLTGLAADGDRLTADAPSAAVELADLNAALVGGGVRVRSFGVEGGSLEDAFVALTGEGFDVAG' A
#
# COMPACT_ATOMS: atom_id res chain seq x y z
N ARG A 1 -1.24 9.88 -11.39
CA ARG A 1 -1.13 9.53 -12.83
C ARG A 1 -0.21 8.34 -13.05
N ILE A 2 1.03 8.35 -12.54
CA ILE A 2 1.93 7.18 -12.59
C ILE A 2 1.30 5.99 -11.86
N LEU A 3 0.93 6.15 -10.58
CA LEU A 3 0.36 5.06 -9.78
C LEU A 3 -0.87 4.40 -10.43
N THR A 4 -1.83 5.20 -10.88
CA THR A 4 -3.02 4.73 -11.61
C THR A 4 -2.69 4.02 -12.92
N ALA A 5 -1.63 4.43 -13.63
CA ALA A 5 -1.19 3.77 -14.86
C ALA A 5 -0.56 2.39 -14.60
N HIS A 6 0.00 2.20 -13.40
CA HIS A 6 0.48 0.91 -12.91
C HIS A 6 -0.61 0.10 -12.18
N GLY A 7 -1.88 0.50 -12.33
CA GLY A 7 -3.03 -0.26 -11.83
C GLY A 7 -3.29 -0.13 -10.33
N LEU A 8 -2.64 0.80 -9.63
CA LEU A 8 -2.89 1.03 -8.21
C LEU A 8 -4.24 1.75 -7.99
N THR A 9 -4.99 1.25 -7.02
CA THR A 9 -6.28 1.78 -6.55
C THR A 9 -6.18 2.22 -5.09
N GLY A 10 -7.29 2.71 -4.51
CA GLY A 10 -7.31 3.06 -3.08
C GLY A 10 -6.35 4.19 -2.69
N LEU A 11 -6.04 5.09 -3.62
CA LEU A 11 -5.05 6.14 -3.38
C LEU A 11 -5.52 7.10 -2.28
N ALA A 12 -4.73 7.19 -1.21
CA ALA A 12 -4.95 8.12 -0.11
C ALA A 12 -3.66 8.89 0.18
N ALA A 13 -3.79 10.20 0.34
CA ALA A 13 -2.70 11.08 0.73
C ALA A 13 -2.91 11.55 2.16
N ASP A 14 -1.87 11.42 2.99
CA ASP A 14 -1.82 11.93 4.35
C ASP A 14 -0.50 12.68 4.54
N GLY A 15 -0.58 14.02 4.55
CA GLY A 15 0.62 14.87 4.61
C GLY A 15 1.61 14.60 3.48
N ASP A 16 2.80 14.11 3.82
CA ASP A 16 3.86 13.73 2.88
C ASP A 16 3.89 12.22 2.56
N ARG A 17 2.93 11.45 3.07
CA ARG A 17 2.75 10.03 2.81
C ARG A 17 1.64 9.81 1.79
N LEU A 18 1.88 8.87 0.87
CA LEU A 18 0.92 8.44 -0.14
C LEU A 18 0.79 6.92 -0.06
N THR A 19 -0.42 6.43 0.16
CA THR A 19 -0.74 5.00 0.24
C THR A 19 -1.68 4.61 -0.89
N ALA A 20 -1.73 3.31 -1.17
CA ALA A 20 -2.58 2.68 -2.17
C ALA A 20 -2.94 1.28 -1.68
N ASP A 21 -3.96 0.68 -2.28
CA ASP A 21 -4.21 -0.75 -2.10
C ASP A 21 -2.98 -1.55 -2.54
N ALA A 22 -2.70 -2.65 -1.83
CA ALA A 22 -1.60 -3.52 -2.19
C ALA A 22 -1.76 -4.01 -3.64
N PRO A 23 -0.77 -3.79 -4.52
CA PRO A 23 -0.88 -4.22 -5.90
C PRO A 23 -0.88 -5.75 -5.99
N SER A 24 -1.48 -6.29 -7.04
CA SER A 24 -1.40 -7.73 -7.32
C SER A 24 0.05 -8.19 -7.47
N ALA A 25 0.34 -9.46 -7.19
CA ALA A 25 1.68 -10.04 -7.31
C ALA A 25 2.28 -9.97 -8.74
N ALA A 26 1.49 -9.62 -9.75
CA ALA A 26 1.98 -9.40 -11.12
C ALA A 26 2.65 -8.03 -11.31
N VAL A 27 2.51 -7.09 -10.36
CA VAL A 27 3.14 -5.77 -10.43
C VAL A 27 4.50 -5.84 -9.76
N GLU A 28 5.55 -5.69 -10.56
CA GLU A 28 6.91 -5.58 -10.05
C GLU A 28 7.12 -4.23 -9.34
N LEU A 29 7.33 -4.30 -8.03
CA LEU A 29 7.54 -3.13 -7.17
C LEU A 29 8.76 -2.30 -7.60
N ALA A 30 9.80 -2.97 -8.12
CA ALA A 30 10.99 -2.32 -8.64
C ALA A 30 10.67 -1.42 -9.85
N ASP A 31 9.86 -1.91 -10.79
CA ASP A 31 9.45 -1.16 -11.97
C ASP A 31 8.57 0.02 -11.62
N LEU A 32 7.67 -0.16 -10.65
CA LEU A 32 6.85 0.92 -10.12
C LEU A 32 7.70 2.02 -9.46
N ASN A 33 8.68 1.63 -8.64
CA ASN A 33 9.62 2.60 -8.05
C ASN A 33 10.44 3.32 -9.11
N ALA A 34 10.93 2.60 -10.13
CA ALA A 34 11.65 3.18 -11.26
C ALA A 34 10.79 4.19 -12.02
N ALA A 35 9.52 3.87 -12.28
CA ALA A 35 8.58 4.78 -12.93
C ALA A 35 8.30 6.04 -12.10
N LEU A 36 8.21 5.93 -10.78
CA LEU A 36 8.05 7.07 -9.87
C LEU A 36 9.26 8.00 -9.95
N VAL A 37 10.47 7.45 -9.81
CA VAL A 37 11.71 8.23 -9.87
C VAL A 37 11.90 8.84 -11.26
N GLY A 38 11.68 8.07 -12.33
CA GLY A 38 11.75 8.54 -13.71
C GLY A 38 10.71 9.61 -14.03
N GLY A 39 9.56 9.59 -13.34
CA GLY A 39 8.53 10.62 -13.39
C GLY A 39 8.82 11.86 -12.53
N GLY A 40 9.99 11.96 -11.89
CA GLY A 40 10.40 13.09 -11.06
C GLY A 40 9.86 13.05 -9.63
N VAL A 41 9.29 11.93 -9.18
CA VAL A 41 8.82 11.76 -7.79
C VAL A 41 10.02 11.38 -6.91
N ARG A 42 10.29 12.20 -5.89
CA ARG A 42 11.35 11.91 -4.91
C ARG A 42 10.88 10.87 -3.90
N VAL A 43 11.25 9.61 -4.12
CA VAL A 43 10.92 8.49 -3.22
C VAL A 43 11.91 8.47 -2.04
N ARG A 44 11.41 8.73 -0.82
CA ARG A 44 12.20 8.65 0.43
C ARG A 44 12.14 7.25 1.06
N SER A 45 10.99 6.61 0.94
CA SER A 45 10.73 5.24 1.39
C SER A 45 9.64 4.64 0.51
N PHE A 46 9.74 3.35 0.21
CA PHE A 46 8.76 2.63 -0.59
C PHE A 46 8.73 1.16 -0.18
N GLY A 47 7.53 0.61 -0.04
CA GLY A 47 7.31 -0.77 0.37
C GLY A 47 5.83 -1.09 0.47
N VAL A 48 5.53 -2.39 0.60
CA VAL A 48 4.19 -2.87 0.93
C VAL A 48 4.15 -3.07 2.44
N GLU A 49 3.16 -2.45 3.08
CA GLU A 49 2.87 -2.68 4.50
C GLU A 49 1.85 -3.82 4.60
N GLY A 50 2.09 -4.78 5.48
CA GLY A 50 1.10 -5.82 5.77
C GLY A 50 -0.10 -5.21 6.50
N GLY A 51 -1.31 -5.73 6.22
CA GLY A 51 -2.49 -5.38 7.01
C GLY A 51 -2.26 -5.67 8.50
N SER A 52 -2.97 -4.97 9.37
CA SER A 52 -2.80 -5.20 10.81
C SER A 52 -3.20 -6.64 11.16
N LEU A 53 -2.64 -7.17 12.25
CA LEU A 53 -3.00 -8.51 12.72
C LEU A 53 -4.51 -8.57 13.08
N GLU A 54 -5.07 -7.44 13.49
CA GLU A 54 -6.50 -7.24 13.70
C GLU A 54 -7.28 -7.35 12.39
N ASP A 55 -6.86 -6.69 11.30
CA ASP A 55 -7.51 -6.80 9.98
C ASP A 55 -7.52 -8.25 9.48
N ALA A 56 -6.41 -8.97 9.66
CA ALA A 56 -6.31 -10.38 9.30
C ALA A 56 -7.23 -11.26 10.15
N PHE A 57 -7.39 -10.94 11.44
CA PHE A 57 -8.25 -11.66 12.35
C PHE A 57 -9.72 -11.44 12.03
N VAL A 58 -10.14 -10.18 11.85
CA VAL A 58 -11.49 -9.79 11.45
C VAL A 58 -11.90 -10.49 10.15
N ALA A 59 -11.00 -10.53 9.16
CA ALA A 59 -11.26 -11.22 7.89
C ALA A 59 -11.48 -12.73 8.04
N LEU A 60 -10.89 -13.36 9.07
CA LEU A 60 -10.96 -14.81 9.29
C LEU A 60 -12.10 -15.22 10.23
N THR A 61 -12.41 -14.41 11.25
CA THR A 61 -13.33 -14.79 12.34
C THR A 61 -14.64 -14.00 12.32
N GLY A 62 -14.66 -12.81 11.70
CA GLY A 62 -15.78 -11.87 11.81
C GLY A 62 -15.87 -11.14 13.17
N GLU A 63 -14.92 -11.36 14.08
CA GLU A 63 -14.83 -10.69 15.38
C GLU A 63 -13.48 -9.97 15.54
N GLY A 64 -13.50 -8.76 16.09
CA GLY A 64 -12.30 -7.96 16.36
C GLY A 64 -11.44 -8.54 17.50
N PHE A 65 -10.20 -8.06 17.60
CA PHE A 65 -9.28 -8.48 18.66
C PHE A 65 -9.68 -7.81 19.99
N ASP A 66 -10.17 -8.58 20.97
CA ASP A 66 -10.35 -8.05 22.33
C ASP A 66 -9.03 -8.14 23.11
N VAL A 67 -8.27 -7.05 23.11
CA VAL A 67 -7.10 -6.87 23.99
C VAL A 67 -7.58 -6.21 25.28
N ALA A 68 -8.11 -7.02 26.19
CA ALA A 68 -8.29 -6.62 27.58
C ALA A 68 -6.90 -6.30 28.17
N GLY A 69 -6.68 -5.02 28.50
CA GLY A 69 -5.42 -4.46 29.02
C GLY A 69 -5.14 -4.74 30.48
#